data_AF-A0A810KUH7-F1
#
_entry.id   AF-A0A810KUH7-F1
#
_cell.length_a   1.000
_cell.length_b   1.000
_cell.length_c   1.000
_cell.angle_alpha   90.00
_cell.angle_beta   90.00
_cell.angle_gamma   90.00
#
_symmetry.space_group_name_H-M   'P 1'
#
loop_
_entity.id
_entity.type
_entity.pdbx_description
1 polymer ?
#
loop_
_entity_poly.entity_id
_entity_poly.type
_entity_poly.pdbx_seq_one_letter_code
_entity_poly.pdbx_strand_id
1 'polypeptide(L)'
;MRTSTVRTAVALGALLAAVGVSTPAAASPAVEQTSCSWALVDTPPSPSGSVPLSDVDVVGRHDVRIDGRAEAPAEASWELRWNGRELVDDQPMPITPLVTTLTPYDIAYSSGSDGWAVTGTGSGEAMERWSGGRWTLMPLAVTPDAATEDYWIEDVAAVSPTNAWSVGAAYEAGTTILPRSHALGTLIEHWDGTAWQVTPNPAADQDGAKLLAIAASSANDVWAVGYQQDADGAITPFTEHYDGTSWTVVPAPSGHGTSELRSVSIGPDGTVWAAGNQELPSGNNAAAVLAERWDGSAWQVDPLPDLGNARIDALYVAAANSVWALVEEQSGANRYLHWDGTAWSVGTMPGPQEYGLTYAYAAIDGSGPDDVWAVGNVTDYSTLDTEPQVAHLHCGRGGR
;
A
#
# COMPACT_ATOMS: atom_id res chain seq x y z
N MET A 1 39.38 81.58 -6.04
CA MET A 1 40.54 80.79 -6.52
C MET A 1 41.10 80.00 -5.35
N ARG A 2 41.55 78.75 -5.63
CA ARG A 2 42.29 77.82 -4.75
C ARG A 2 41.41 76.89 -3.91
N THR A 3 41.09 75.70 -4.45
CA THR A 3 41.84 74.42 -4.52
C THR A 3 41.65 73.57 -3.27
N SER A 4 40.89 72.48 -3.44
CA SER A 4 40.75 71.37 -2.50
C SER A 4 42.06 70.58 -2.43
N THR A 5 42.46 70.20 -1.21
CA THR A 5 43.59 69.28 -1.01
C THR A 5 43.09 68.12 -0.17
N VAL A 6 43.13 66.92 -0.76
CA VAL A 6 42.89 65.64 -0.09
C VAL A 6 44.08 65.33 0.83
N ARG A 7 43.81 64.86 2.05
CA ARG A 7 44.81 64.20 2.90
C ARG A 7 44.28 62.85 3.36
N THR A 8 44.95 61.81 2.87
CA THR A 8 44.87 60.41 3.30
C THR A 8 45.37 60.29 4.73
N ALA A 9 44.62 59.61 5.60
CA ALA A 9 45.07 59.23 6.93
C ALA A 9 45.07 57.71 7.06
N VAL A 10 46.25 57.16 7.35
CA VAL A 10 46.50 55.76 7.69
C VAL A 10 46.17 55.57 9.17
N ALA A 11 45.32 54.60 9.51
CA ALA A 11 45.03 54.23 10.90
C ALA A 11 45.71 52.89 11.22
N LEU A 12 46.60 52.91 12.22
CA LEU A 12 47.19 51.73 12.86
C LEU A 12 46.12 50.97 13.64
N GLY A 13 45.99 49.67 13.38
CA GLY A 13 45.20 48.75 14.20
C GLY A 13 45.97 48.31 15.44
N ALA A 14 45.34 48.38 16.61
CA ALA A 14 45.78 47.72 17.83
C ALA A 14 44.90 46.48 18.04
N LEU A 15 45.52 45.29 18.08
CA LEU A 15 44.87 44.02 18.44
C LEU A 15 44.68 43.98 19.97
N LEU A 16 43.43 43.80 20.41
CA LEU A 16 43.09 43.35 21.76
C LEU A 16 42.69 41.88 21.67
N ALA A 17 43.49 41.00 22.29
CA ALA A 17 43.18 39.58 22.43
C ALA A 17 42.16 39.39 23.57
N ALA A 18 40.95 38.93 23.24
CA ALA A 18 39.99 38.44 24.21
C ALA A 18 40.23 36.95 24.47
N VAL A 19 40.51 36.58 25.72
CA VAL A 19 40.58 35.19 26.17
C VAL A 19 39.14 34.71 26.38
N GLY A 20 38.61 33.96 25.41
CA GLY A 20 37.33 33.26 25.55
C GLY A 20 37.54 31.94 26.30
N VAL A 21 36.88 31.80 27.46
CA VAL A 21 36.75 30.50 28.13
C VAL A 21 35.73 29.69 27.35
N SER A 22 36.19 28.70 26.58
CA SER A 22 35.31 27.77 25.88
C SER A 22 34.71 26.79 26.89
N THR A 23 33.44 26.93 27.22
CA THR A 23 32.65 25.84 27.78
C THR A 23 32.51 24.76 26.70
N PRO A 24 32.87 23.49 26.94
CA PRO A 24 32.59 22.44 25.98
C PRO A 24 31.07 22.38 25.77
N ALA A 25 30.65 22.49 24.51
CA ALA A 25 29.27 22.24 24.14
C ALA A 25 28.89 20.84 24.66
N ALA A 26 27.80 20.75 25.41
CA ALA A 26 27.24 19.46 25.77
C ALA A 26 26.97 18.72 24.45
N ALA A 27 27.66 17.60 24.25
CA ALA A 27 27.35 16.71 23.15
C ALA A 27 25.87 16.35 23.28
N SER A 28 25.09 16.60 22.22
CA SER A 28 23.76 16.02 22.10
C SER A 28 23.87 14.52 22.42
N PRO A 29 22.96 13.94 23.22
CA PRO A 29 22.99 12.51 23.44
C PRO A 29 22.97 11.84 22.06
N ALA A 30 23.93 10.96 21.81
CA ALA A 30 23.89 10.12 20.63
C ALA A 30 22.51 9.46 20.62
N VAL A 31 21.74 9.68 19.55
CA VAL A 31 20.53 8.89 19.30
C VAL A 31 21.01 7.45 19.26
N GLU A 32 20.63 6.68 20.27
CA GLU A 32 20.88 5.26 20.31
C GLU A 32 20.23 4.70 19.05
N GLN A 33 21.04 4.28 18.07
CA GLN A 33 20.49 3.72 16.83
C GLN A 33 19.74 2.46 17.21
N THR A 34 18.42 2.54 17.25
CA THR A 34 17.52 1.39 17.25
C THR A 34 17.81 0.65 15.95
N SER A 35 18.60 -0.42 16.01
CA SER A 35 18.78 -1.29 14.86
C SER A 35 17.48 -2.09 14.71
N CYS A 36 16.75 -1.82 13.63
CA CYS A 36 15.59 -2.59 13.25
C CYS A 36 16.02 -3.78 12.41
N SER A 37 15.38 -4.92 12.63
CA SER A 37 15.59 -6.13 11.84
C SER A 37 14.29 -6.87 11.64
N TRP A 38 14.06 -7.32 10.42
CA TRP A 38 12.94 -8.21 10.11
C TRP A 38 13.17 -9.60 10.70
N ALA A 39 12.11 -10.20 11.23
CA ALA A 39 12.08 -11.57 11.69
C ALA A 39 10.81 -12.27 11.17
N LEU A 40 10.91 -13.58 10.91
CA LEU A 40 9.74 -14.39 10.62
C LEU A 40 8.90 -14.57 11.88
N VAL A 41 7.58 -14.60 11.70
CA VAL A 41 6.60 -14.91 12.72
C VAL A 41 5.99 -16.27 12.40
N ASP A 42 5.98 -17.17 13.39
CA ASP A 42 5.38 -18.49 13.23
C ASP A 42 3.87 -18.36 13.00
N THR A 43 3.36 -19.00 11.94
CA THR A 43 1.94 -19.12 11.68
C THR A 43 1.39 -20.41 12.31
N PRO A 44 0.11 -20.43 12.74
CA PRO A 44 -0.52 -21.69 13.10
C PRO A 44 -0.58 -22.64 11.88
N PRO A 45 -0.73 -23.96 12.09
CA PRO A 45 -0.88 -24.90 10.99
C PRO A 45 -2.08 -24.52 10.11
N SER A 46 -1.87 -24.49 8.80
CA SER A 46 -2.94 -24.12 7.87
C SER A 46 -4.12 -25.10 7.96
N PRO A 47 -5.37 -24.63 7.83
CA PRO A 47 -6.56 -25.47 7.96
C PRO A 47 -6.67 -26.53 6.86
N SER A 48 -6.05 -26.30 5.69
CA SER A 48 -5.92 -27.28 4.61
C SER A 48 -4.83 -26.87 3.62
N GLY A 49 -3.82 -27.73 3.44
CA GLY A 49 -2.85 -27.63 2.35
C GLY A 49 -2.20 -26.24 2.18
N SER A 50 -2.03 -25.86 0.92
CA SER A 50 -1.49 -24.58 0.44
C SER A 50 -2.47 -23.44 0.70
N VAL A 51 -2.03 -22.43 1.47
CA VAL A 51 -2.87 -21.27 1.85
C VAL A 51 -2.08 -19.99 1.65
N PRO A 52 -2.17 -19.36 0.48
CA PRO A 52 -1.56 -18.07 0.29
C PRO A 52 -2.22 -16.99 1.17
N LEU A 53 -1.40 -16.19 1.85
CA LEU A 53 -1.81 -14.94 2.49
C LEU A 53 -1.89 -13.82 1.44
N SER A 54 -2.94 -13.02 1.53
CA SER A 54 -3.27 -11.96 0.56
C SER A 54 -2.95 -10.59 1.12
N ASP A 55 -3.45 -10.28 2.32
CA ASP A 55 -3.40 -8.92 2.82
C ASP A 55 -3.20 -8.85 4.36
N VAL A 56 -2.76 -7.69 4.84
CA VAL A 56 -2.47 -7.42 6.26
C VAL A 56 -2.88 -6.01 6.64
N ASP A 57 -3.59 -5.90 7.76
CA ASP A 57 -3.95 -4.62 8.36
C ASP A 57 -3.63 -4.58 9.86
N VAL A 58 -2.87 -3.56 10.24
CA VAL A 58 -2.31 -3.34 11.58
C VAL A 58 -3.15 -2.32 12.33
N VAL A 59 -4.25 -2.81 12.90
CA VAL A 59 -5.09 -2.03 13.84
C VAL A 59 -4.27 -1.51 15.03
N GLY A 60 -3.26 -2.26 15.46
CA GLY A 60 -2.24 -1.81 16.38
C GLY A 60 -1.25 -2.90 16.77
N ARG A 61 -0.27 -2.57 17.63
CA ARG A 61 0.84 -3.46 18.04
C ARG A 61 0.44 -4.83 18.60
N HIS A 62 -0.81 -4.98 19.03
CA HIS A 62 -1.35 -6.20 19.63
C HIS A 62 -2.63 -6.67 18.93
N ASP A 63 -2.93 -6.12 17.76
CA ASP A 63 -4.06 -6.49 16.94
C ASP A 63 -3.68 -6.27 15.47
N VAL A 64 -3.16 -7.33 14.84
CA VAL A 64 -2.86 -7.37 13.40
C VAL A 64 -3.80 -8.40 12.80
N ARG A 65 -4.45 -8.04 11.69
CA ARG A 65 -5.37 -8.91 10.95
C ARG A 65 -4.72 -9.26 9.63
N ILE A 66 -4.79 -10.53 9.28
CA ILE A 66 -4.19 -11.08 8.08
C ILE A 66 -5.22 -12.03 7.50
N ASP A 67 -5.53 -11.87 6.22
CA ASP A 67 -6.39 -12.79 5.50
C ASP A 67 -5.56 -13.66 4.55
N GLY A 68 -6.20 -14.74 4.13
CA GLY A 68 -5.66 -15.65 3.15
C GLY A 68 -6.75 -16.56 2.63
N ARG A 69 -6.43 -17.28 1.56
CA ARG A 69 -7.36 -18.20 0.92
C ARG A 69 -6.80 -19.60 0.94
N ALA A 70 -7.53 -20.53 1.55
CA ALA A 70 -7.18 -21.93 1.43
C ALA A 70 -7.50 -22.43 0.02
N GLU A 71 -6.52 -23.06 -0.63
CA GLU A 71 -6.77 -23.73 -1.89
C GLU A 71 -7.67 -24.96 -1.70
N ALA A 72 -8.18 -25.52 -2.82
CA ALA A 72 -9.14 -26.63 -2.83
C ALA A 72 -8.81 -27.76 -1.82
N PRO A 73 -9.82 -28.45 -1.24
CA PRO A 73 -11.23 -28.47 -1.64
C PRO A 73 -12.16 -27.58 -0.81
N ALA A 74 -11.64 -26.84 0.18
CA ALA A 74 -12.49 -26.05 1.07
C ALA A 74 -12.73 -24.61 0.60
N GLU A 75 -11.86 -24.06 -0.27
CA GLU A 75 -11.92 -22.69 -0.81
C GLU A 75 -12.45 -21.66 0.21
N ALA A 76 -11.96 -21.81 1.44
CA ALA A 76 -12.41 -21.07 2.60
C ALA A 76 -11.39 -19.98 2.91
N SER A 77 -11.87 -18.88 3.48
CA SER A 77 -10.98 -17.88 4.03
C SER A 77 -10.24 -18.42 5.25
N TRP A 78 -9.01 -17.97 5.41
CA TRP A 78 -8.18 -18.23 6.58
C TRP A 78 -7.82 -16.89 7.21
N GLU A 79 -8.55 -16.54 8.26
CA GLU A 79 -8.33 -15.32 9.00
C GLU A 79 -7.36 -15.58 10.15
N LEU A 80 -6.30 -14.78 10.22
CA LEU A 80 -5.30 -14.82 11.26
C LEU A 80 -5.30 -13.52 12.06
N ARG A 81 -5.00 -13.64 13.35
CA ARG A 81 -4.88 -12.50 14.24
C ARG A 81 -3.64 -12.58 15.10
N TRP A 82 -2.84 -11.53 15.08
CA TRP A 82 -1.81 -11.29 16.10
C TRP A 82 -2.46 -10.77 17.38
N ASN A 83 -2.29 -11.47 18.49
CA ASN A 83 -2.87 -11.08 19.78
C ASN A 83 -1.89 -10.33 20.72
N GLY A 84 -0.74 -9.90 20.19
CA GLY A 84 0.37 -9.34 20.98
C GLY A 84 1.44 -10.35 21.40
N ARG A 85 1.24 -11.64 21.09
CA ARG A 85 2.18 -12.71 21.46
C ARG A 85 2.40 -13.74 20.36
N GLU A 86 1.33 -14.18 19.71
CA GLU A 86 1.36 -15.19 18.66
C GLU A 86 0.24 -14.93 17.64
N LEU A 87 0.40 -15.47 16.44
CA LEU A 87 -0.69 -15.56 15.46
C LEU A 87 -1.63 -16.70 15.87
N VAL A 88 -2.92 -16.40 15.89
CA VAL A 88 -3.98 -17.38 16.16
C VAL A 88 -5.00 -17.34 15.03
N ASP A 89 -5.68 -18.47 14.80
CA ASP A 89 -6.85 -18.49 13.93
C ASP A 89 -7.93 -17.54 14.49
N ASP A 90 -8.49 -16.73 13.60
CA ASP A 90 -9.62 -15.86 13.87
C ASP A 90 -10.92 -16.44 13.27
N GLN A 91 -12.03 -15.74 13.46
CA GLN A 91 -13.32 -16.15 12.91
C GLN A 91 -13.29 -16.10 11.37
N PRO A 92 -13.52 -17.22 10.67
CA PRO A 92 -13.57 -17.22 9.21
C PRO A 92 -14.81 -16.48 8.71
N MET A 93 -14.73 -16.01 7.46
CA MET A 93 -15.88 -15.40 6.78
C MET A 93 -16.97 -16.47 6.50
N PRO A 94 -18.26 -16.10 6.54
CA PRO A 94 -19.35 -17.04 6.42
C PRO A 94 -19.55 -17.51 4.98
N ILE A 95 -19.38 -18.81 4.72
CA ILE A 95 -19.85 -19.42 3.48
C ILE A 95 -21.38 -19.59 3.55
N THR A 96 -22.11 -19.01 2.61
CA THR A 96 -23.58 -19.16 2.50
C THR A 96 -23.95 -20.04 1.32
N PRO A 97 -25.18 -20.60 1.23
CA PRO A 97 -25.59 -21.39 0.05
C PRO A 97 -25.57 -20.63 -1.28
N LEU A 98 -25.46 -19.30 -1.25
CA LEU A 98 -25.37 -18.45 -2.45
C LEU A 98 -23.92 -18.16 -2.85
N VAL A 99 -22.95 -18.52 -2.00
CA VAL A 99 -21.53 -18.30 -2.22
C VAL A 99 -20.86 -19.66 -2.36
N THR A 100 -20.36 -19.96 -3.55
CA THR A 100 -19.80 -21.28 -3.86
C THR A 100 -18.29 -21.36 -3.61
N THR A 101 -17.61 -20.21 -3.61
CA THR A 101 -16.17 -20.05 -3.40
C THR A 101 -15.95 -18.72 -2.69
N LEU A 102 -15.01 -18.63 -1.74
CA LEU A 102 -14.58 -17.37 -1.15
C LEU A 102 -13.14 -17.07 -1.57
N THR A 103 -12.93 -15.88 -2.08
CA THR A 103 -11.61 -15.39 -2.48
C THR A 103 -11.43 -13.98 -1.92
N PRO A 104 -11.08 -13.84 -0.62
CA PRO A 104 -10.71 -12.55 -0.09
C PRO A 104 -9.44 -12.09 -0.80
N TYR A 105 -9.38 -10.81 -1.12
CA TYR A 105 -8.23 -10.21 -1.80
C TYR A 105 -7.70 -8.96 -1.11
N ASP A 106 -8.54 -8.31 -0.30
CA ASP A 106 -8.23 -7.04 0.37
C ASP A 106 -9.06 -6.90 1.66
N ILE A 107 -8.44 -6.40 2.73
CA ILE A 107 -9.04 -6.15 4.04
C ILE A 107 -8.70 -4.75 4.57
N ALA A 108 -9.68 -4.12 5.22
CA ALA A 108 -9.41 -2.90 5.98
C ALA A 108 -10.24 -2.79 7.25
N TYR A 109 -9.59 -2.46 8.37
CA TYR A 109 -10.16 -2.36 9.70
C TYR A 109 -9.99 -0.95 10.26
N SER A 110 -11.11 -0.37 10.64
CA SER A 110 -11.10 0.87 11.42
C SER A 110 -10.80 0.62 12.90
N SER A 111 -10.99 -0.62 13.36
CA SER A 111 -10.72 -1.07 14.72
C SER A 111 -10.72 -2.60 14.82
N GLY A 112 -10.30 -3.16 15.97
CA GLY A 112 -10.35 -4.61 16.20
C GLY A 112 -11.77 -5.19 16.23
N SER A 113 -12.80 -4.34 16.19
CA SER A 113 -14.22 -4.70 16.21
C SER A 113 -15.01 -4.26 14.98
N ASP A 114 -14.37 -3.59 14.01
CA ASP A 114 -15.01 -3.09 12.80
C ASP A 114 -14.04 -3.09 11.62
N GLY A 115 -14.44 -3.71 10.53
CA GLY A 115 -13.64 -3.78 9.31
C GLY A 115 -14.43 -4.39 8.14
N TRP A 116 -13.77 -4.45 7.01
CA TRP A 116 -14.32 -4.82 5.72
C TRP A 116 -13.36 -5.76 5.00
N ALA A 117 -13.91 -6.61 4.14
CA ALA A 117 -13.14 -7.42 3.22
C ALA A 117 -13.82 -7.47 1.86
N VAL A 118 -13.04 -7.28 0.80
CA VAL A 118 -13.48 -7.48 -0.58
C VAL A 118 -13.30 -8.95 -0.92
N THR A 119 -14.40 -9.59 -1.33
CA THR A 119 -14.39 -11.04 -1.55
C THR A 119 -15.10 -11.45 -2.84
N GLY A 120 -14.40 -12.19 -3.68
CA GLY A 120 -15.03 -12.90 -4.79
C GLY A 120 -15.86 -14.09 -4.30
N THR A 121 -17.04 -14.28 -4.91
CA THR A 121 -18.06 -15.26 -4.47
C THR A 121 -18.29 -16.41 -5.47
N GLY A 122 -17.57 -16.40 -6.59
CA GLY A 122 -17.75 -17.32 -7.73
C GLY A 122 -18.85 -16.90 -8.72
N SER A 123 -19.80 -16.06 -8.29
CA SER A 123 -20.85 -15.44 -9.13
C SER A 123 -20.69 -13.93 -9.34
N GLY A 124 -19.61 -13.35 -8.82
CA GLY A 124 -19.34 -11.92 -8.76
C GLY A 124 -18.59 -11.59 -7.47
N GLU A 125 -18.67 -10.35 -7.02
CA GLU A 125 -18.02 -9.88 -5.79
C GLU A 125 -19.03 -9.50 -4.73
N ALA A 126 -18.56 -9.48 -3.48
CA ALA A 126 -19.32 -8.98 -2.35
C ALA A 126 -18.39 -8.32 -1.34
N MET A 127 -19.00 -7.57 -0.42
CA MET A 127 -18.32 -6.97 0.71
C MET A 127 -18.70 -7.72 1.99
N GLU A 128 -17.72 -8.26 2.71
CA GLU A 128 -17.91 -8.87 4.03
C GLU A 128 -17.61 -7.83 5.10
N ARG A 129 -18.51 -7.68 6.09
CA ARG A 129 -18.32 -6.73 7.20
C ARG A 129 -18.00 -7.46 8.49
N TRP A 130 -16.85 -7.16 9.08
CA TRP A 130 -16.54 -7.51 10.46
C TRP A 130 -17.20 -6.50 11.39
N SER A 131 -18.12 -6.94 12.25
CA SER A 131 -18.72 -6.08 13.27
C SER A 131 -19.17 -6.88 14.47
N GLY A 132 -18.75 -6.48 15.67
CA GLY A 132 -19.22 -7.10 16.91
C GLY A 132 -18.82 -8.57 17.06
N GLY A 133 -17.64 -8.94 16.54
CA GLY A 133 -17.10 -10.30 16.64
C GLY A 133 -17.64 -11.28 15.61
N ARG A 134 -18.23 -10.78 14.52
CA ARG A 134 -18.83 -11.61 13.48
C ARG A 134 -18.74 -10.94 12.11
N TRP A 135 -18.44 -11.75 11.11
CA TRP A 135 -18.55 -11.42 9.69
C TRP A 135 -20.00 -11.51 9.19
N THR A 136 -20.39 -10.54 8.38
CA THR A 136 -21.70 -10.50 7.71
C THR A 136 -21.53 -10.05 6.27
N LEU A 137 -22.07 -10.85 5.35
CA LEU A 137 -22.15 -10.49 3.94
C LEU A 137 -23.06 -9.26 3.76
N MET A 138 -22.50 -8.21 3.18
CA MET A 138 -23.18 -6.97 2.86
C MET A 138 -23.30 -6.85 1.34
N PRO A 139 -24.46 -6.43 0.82
CA PRO A 139 -24.57 -6.08 -0.59
C PRO A 139 -23.68 -4.87 -0.90
N LEU A 140 -22.97 -4.95 -2.03
CA LEU A 140 -22.29 -3.81 -2.66
C LEU A 140 -23.31 -2.74 -3.08
N ALA A 141 -22.83 -1.54 -3.43
CA ALA A 141 -23.70 -0.51 -3.96
C ALA A 141 -24.24 -0.90 -5.35
N VAL A 142 -25.46 -1.45 -5.40
CA VAL A 142 -26.15 -1.64 -6.69
C VAL A 142 -26.61 -0.25 -7.17
N THR A 143 -26.22 0.24 -8.35
CA THR A 143 -26.71 -0.31 -9.63
C THR A 143 -25.97 0.27 -10.86
N PRO A 144 -25.35 -0.59 -11.69
CA PRO A 144 -25.50 -0.54 -13.14
C PRO A 144 -26.69 -1.42 -13.59
N ASP A 145 -27.21 -1.19 -14.81
CA ASP A 145 -28.11 -2.14 -15.45
C ASP A 145 -27.32 -3.42 -15.73
N ALA A 146 -27.60 -4.51 -15.01
CA ALA A 146 -26.94 -5.81 -15.23
C ALA A 146 -27.14 -6.36 -16.67
N ALA A 147 -27.98 -5.71 -17.49
CA ALA A 147 -28.05 -5.96 -18.91
C ALA A 147 -26.94 -5.26 -19.74
N THR A 148 -26.26 -4.25 -19.21
CA THR A 148 -25.27 -3.42 -19.92
C THR A 148 -23.93 -3.29 -19.23
N GLU A 149 -23.87 -3.28 -17.90
CA GLU A 149 -22.63 -3.03 -17.14
C GLU A 149 -22.47 -3.99 -15.94
N ASP A 150 -21.22 -4.40 -15.71
CA ASP A 150 -20.74 -5.14 -14.54
C ASP A 150 -19.69 -4.29 -13.81
N TYR A 151 -19.58 -4.45 -12.50
CA TYR A 151 -18.63 -3.72 -11.65
C TYR A 151 -17.62 -4.68 -11.02
N TRP A 152 -16.41 -4.17 -10.84
CA TRP A 152 -15.33 -4.86 -10.15
C TRP A 152 -14.68 -3.94 -9.12
N ILE A 153 -14.57 -4.39 -7.88
CA ILE A 153 -13.92 -3.70 -6.76
C ILE A 153 -12.50 -4.26 -6.62
N GLU A 154 -11.53 -3.37 -6.45
CA GLU A 154 -10.12 -3.73 -6.31
C GLU A 154 -9.64 -3.61 -4.86
N ASP A 155 -10.09 -2.57 -4.12
CA ASP A 155 -9.56 -2.23 -2.79
C ASP A 155 -10.65 -1.55 -1.93
N VAL A 156 -10.52 -1.63 -0.61
CA VAL A 156 -11.37 -1.01 0.41
C VAL A 156 -10.54 -0.29 1.49
N ALA A 157 -10.92 0.94 1.84
CA ALA A 157 -10.36 1.68 2.98
C ALA A 157 -11.41 1.90 4.08
N ALA A 158 -11.11 1.50 5.31
CA ALA A 158 -12.00 1.64 6.46
C ALA A 158 -11.58 2.80 7.38
N VAL A 159 -12.41 3.84 7.49
CA VAL A 159 -12.14 5.00 8.37
C VAL A 159 -12.80 4.85 9.73
N SER A 160 -14.03 4.33 9.75
CA SER A 160 -14.83 4.13 10.96
C SER A 160 -16.00 3.18 10.69
N PRO A 161 -16.75 2.74 11.71
CA PRO A 161 -17.96 1.94 11.52
C PRO A 161 -19.04 2.58 10.63
N THR A 162 -18.95 3.88 10.39
CA THR A 162 -19.88 4.66 9.57
C THR A 162 -19.23 5.36 8.38
N ASN A 163 -17.99 5.01 8.05
CA ASN A 163 -17.29 5.60 6.91
C ASN A 163 -16.23 4.62 6.41
N ALA A 164 -16.45 4.11 5.20
CA ALA A 164 -15.48 3.33 4.46
C ALA A 164 -15.66 3.63 2.98
N TRP A 165 -14.62 3.40 2.19
CA TRP A 165 -14.60 3.67 0.76
C TRP A 165 -14.08 2.45 0.04
N SER A 166 -14.59 2.18 -1.16
CA SER A 166 -14.03 1.16 -2.05
C SER A 166 -13.89 1.71 -3.44
N VAL A 167 -12.94 1.14 -4.20
CA VAL A 167 -12.64 1.60 -5.55
C VAL A 167 -12.50 0.44 -6.51
N GLY A 168 -12.65 0.73 -7.80
CA GLY A 168 -12.45 -0.23 -8.86
C GLY A 168 -12.81 0.33 -10.23
N ALA A 169 -13.51 -0.45 -11.03
CA ALA A 169 -13.92 -0.06 -12.38
C ALA A 169 -15.25 -0.68 -12.83
N ALA A 170 -15.84 -0.03 -13.83
CA ALA A 170 -16.97 -0.53 -14.59
C ALA A 170 -16.55 -1.23 -15.88
N TYR A 171 -17.31 -2.23 -16.29
CA TYR A 171 -17.09 -3.06 -17.48
C TYR A 171 -18.40 -3.31 -18.22
N GLU A 172 -18.33 -3.66 -19.51
CA GLU A 172 -19.53 -4.13 -20.23
C GLU A 172 -20.04 -5.46 -19.62
N ALA A 173 -21.36 -5.59 -19.45
CA ALA A 173 -21.96 -6.78 -18.85
C ALA A 173 -21.58 -8.08 -19.58
N GLY A 174 -21.23 -9.10 -18.81
CA GLY A 174 -20.80 -10.40 -19.34
C GLY A 174 -19.35 -10.43 -19.84
N THR A 175 -18.60 -9.34 -19.67
CA THR A 175 -17.16 -9.32 -19.94
C THR A 175 -16.44 -10.25 -18.98
N THR A 176 -15.63 -11.17 -19.51
CA THR A 176 -14.65 -11.87 -18.68
C THR A 176 -13.54 -10.90 -18.31
N ILE A 177 -13.47 -10.55 -17.04
CA ILE A 177 -12.49 -9.61 -16.50
C ILE A 177 -11.15 -10.33 -16.33
N LEU A 178 -10.13 -9.83 -17.02
CA LEU A 178 -8.76 -10.30 -17.02
C LEU A 178 -7.84 -9.10 -16.72
N PRO A 179 -6.55 -9.33 -16.42
CA PRO A 179 -5.59 -8.24 -16.30
C PRO A 179 -5.60 -7.35 -17.55
N ARG A 180 -5.78 -6.03 -17.35
CA ARG A 180 -5.92 -5.01 -18.41
C ARG A 180 -7.15 -5.17 -19.32
N SER A 181 -8.21 -5.81 -18.82
CA SER A 181 -9.54 -5.67 -19.45
C SER A 181 -9.92 -4.20 -19.56
N HIS A 182 -10.56 -3.85 -20.67
CA HIS A 182 -10.95 -2.48 -20.98
C HIS A 182 -12.08 -2.03 -20.06
N ALA A 183 -11.81 -1.06 -19.20
CA ALA A 183 -12.78 -0.47 -18.30
C ALA A 183 -13.58 0.64 -19.01
N LEU A 184 -14.84 0.81 -18.62
CA LEU A 184 -15.70 1.91 -19.10
C LEU A 184 -15.50 3.20 -18.28
N GLY A 185 -14.94 3.08 -17.08
CA GLY A 185 -14.60 4.18 -16.19
C GLY A 185 -14.40 3.73 -14.73
N THR A 186 -14.05 4.67 -13.86
CA THR A 186 -13.74 4.39 -12.45
C THR A 186 -14.99 4.19 -11.61
N LEU A 187 -14.93 3.22 -10.69
CA LEU A 187 -15.96 2.98 -9.69
C LEU A 187 -15.44 3.44 -8.33
N ILE A 188 -16.26 4.18 -7.60
CA ILE A 188 -16.03 4.54 -6.20
C ILE A 188 -17.34 4.33 -5.43
N GLU A 189 -17.31 3.51 -4.38
CA GLU A 189 -18.43 3.35 -3.45
C GLU A 189 -18.09 3.91 -2.06
N HIS A 190 -19.11 4.43 -1.39
CA HIS A 190 -19.00 4.98 -0.04
C HIS A 190 -19.98 4.29 0.90
N TRP A 191 -19.48 3.81 2.03
CA TRP A 191 -20.29 3.33 3.14
C TRP A 191 -20.68 4.48 4.05
N ASP A 192 -21.97 4.75 4.15
CA ASP A 192 -22.53 5.85 4.95
C ASP A 192 -22.88 5.48 6.41
N GLY A 193 -22.55 4.25 6.84
CA GLY A 193 -22.99 3.67 8.11
C GLY A 193 -24.22 2.78 8.01
N THR A 194 -24.89 2.75 6.86
CA THR A 194 -26.11 1.96 6.64
C THR A 194 -26.08 1.16 5.34
N ALA A 195 -25.55 1.72 4.26
CA ALA A 195 -25.44 1.08 2.96
C ALA A 195 -24.21 1.59 2.20
N TRP A 196 -23.70 0.75 1.31
CA TRP A 196 -22.78 1.18 0.26
C TRP A 196 -23.55 1.95 -0.81
N GLN A 197 -22.97 3.06 -1.30
CA GLN A 197 -23.55 3.89 -2.36
C GLN A 197 -22.48 4.26 -3.38
N VAL A 198 -22.78 4.12 -4.68
CA VAL A 198 -21.92 4.64 -5.75
C VAL A 198 -21.81 6.15 -5.59
N THR A 199 -20.59 6.64 -5.50
CA THR A 199 -20.29 8.06 -5.33
C THR A 199 -19.93 8.68 -6.68
N PRO A 200 -20.54 9.83 -7.03
CA PRO A 200 -20.15 10.56 -8.24
C PRO A 200 -18.65 10.91 -8.22
N ASN A 201 -17.99 10.61 -9.32
CA ASN A 201 -16.58 10.91 -9.51
C ASN A 201 -16.35 11.43 -10.95
N PRO A 202 -15.29 12.20 -11.21
CA PRO A 202 -15.02 12.81 -12.51
C PRO A 202 -14.66 11.84 -13.63
N ALA A 203 -14.26 10.59 -13.33
CA ALA A 203 -13.80 9.61 -14.31
C ALA A 203 -14.70 8.36 -14.43
N ALA A 204 -15.93 8.46 -13.92
CA ALA A 204 -16.92 7.38 -13.95
C ALA A 204 -17.29 6.93 -15.38
N ASP A 205 -17.24 7.87 -16.33
CA ASP A 205 -17.50 7.63 -17.77
C ASP A 205 -16.21 7.79 -18.60
N GLN A 206 -15.04 7.77 -17.96
CA GLN A 206 -13.77 7.94 -18.65
C GLN A 206 -13.26 6.57 -19.12
N ASP A 207 -13.56 6.27 -20.39
CA ASP A 207 -13.15 5.04 -21.07
C ASP A 207 -11.67 4.72 -20.83
N GLY A 208 -11.38 3.50 -20.40
CA GLY A 208 -10.03 3.01 -20.06
C GLY A 208 -9.51 3.38 -18.66
N ALA A 209 -10.26 4.13 -17.84
CA ALA A 209 -9.88 4.49 -16.48
C ALA A 209 -10.17 3.36 -15.49
N LYS A 210 -9.22 3.07 -14.59
CA LYS A 210 -9.38 2.09 -13.51
C LYS A 210 -8.66 2.54 -12.26
N LEU A 211 -9.33 2.46 -11.11
CA LEU A 211 -8.70 2.59 -9.80
C LEU A 211 -8.35 1.19 -9.28
N LEU A 212 -7.15 1.07 -8.71
CA LEU A 212 -6.57 -0.19 -8.22
C LEU A 212 -6.35 -0.19 -6.72
N ALA A 213 -6.13 0.98 -6.11
CA ALA A 213 -5.92 1.09 -4.67
C ALA A 213 -6.52 2.37 -4.08
N ILE A 214 -6.85 2.32 -2.79
CA ILE A 214 -7.42 3.43 -2.03
C ILE A 214 -6.81 3.53 -0.63
N ALA A 215 -6.55 4.75 -0.18
CA ALA A 215 -6.17 5.02 1.21
C ALA A 215 -7.00 6.19 1.75
N ALA A 216 -7.44 6.08 2.99
CA ALA A 216 -8.22 7.12 3.66
C ALA A 216 -7.63 7.45 5.03
N SER A 217 -7.18 8.69 5.22
CA SER A 217 -6.72 9.18 6.53
C SER A 217 -7.87 9.67 7.40
N SER A 218 -8.96 10.08 6.75
CA SER A 218 -10.18 10.55 7.37
C SER A 218 -11.35 10.47 6.39
N ALA A 219 -12.55 10.83 6.86
CA ALA A 219 -13.72 10.93 5.99
C ALA A 219 -13.59 11.99 4.88
N ASN A 220 -12.59 12.89 4.96
CA ASN A 220 -12.44 14.06 4.09
C ASN A 220 -11.08 14.11 3.38
N ASP A 221 -10.27 13.06 3.48
CA ASP A 221 -8.97 13.01 2.83
C ASP A 221 -8.72 11.56 2.42
N VAL A 222 -9.03 11.30 1.15
CA VAL A 222 -9.03 9.96 0.56
C VAL A 222 -8.35 10.05 -0.79
N TRP A 223 -7.38 9.17 -1.01
CA TRP A 223 -6.63 9.08 -2.26
C TRP A 223 -6.92 7.74 -2.91
N ALA A 224 -7.21 7.75 -4.20
CA ALA A 224 -7.33 6.56 -5.01
C ALA A 224 -6.34 6.65 -6.18
N VAL A 225 -5.71 5.53 -6.51
CA VAL A 225 -4.70 5.46 -7.57
C VAL A 225 -4.96 4.27 -8.48
N GLY A 226 -4.45 4.34 -9.70
CA GLY A 226 -4.61 3.30 -10.69
C GLY A 226 -3.97 3.69 -12.01
N TYR A 227 -4.70 3.45 -13.09
CA TYR A 227 -4.25 3.79 -14.43
C TYR A 227 -5.37 4.28 -15.35
N GLN A 228 -4.93 4.94 -16.42
CA GLN A 228 -5.74 5.31 -17.56
C GLN A 228 -5.14 4.68 -18.82
N GLN A 229 -5.94 3.91 -19.54
CA GLN A 229 -5.61 3.44 -20.89
C GLN A 229 -6.20 4.38 -21.95
N ASP A 230 -5.38 4.87 -22.88
CA ASP A 230 -5.88 5.65 -24.01
C ASP A 230 -6.31 4.77 -25.20
N ALA A 231 -6.89 5.40 -26.23
CA ALA A 231 -7.37 4.71 -27.43
C ALA A 231 -6.26 4.02 -28.25
N ASP A 232 -5.00 4.44 -28.09
CA ASP A 232 -3.84 3.81 -28.71
C ASP A 232 -3.28 2.66 -27.85
N GLY A 233 -3.88 2.43 -26.67
CA GLY A 233 -3.55 1.38 -25.73
C GLY A 233 -2.47 1.75 -24.73
N ALA A 234 -1.99 3.00 -24.71
CA ALA A 234 -0.99 3.45 -23.77
C ALA A 234 -1.59 3.59 -22.37
N ILE A 235 -0.90 3.06 -21.36
CA ILE A 235 -1.33 3.08 -19.96
C ILE A 235 -0.49 4.10 -19.20
N THR A 236 -1.15 5.00 -18.47
CA THR A 236 -0.51 6.04 -17.66
C THR A 236 -1.03 6.07 -16.23
N PRO A 237 -0.23 6.49 -15.24
CA PRO A 237 -0.66 6.68 -13.86
C PRO A 237 -1.89 7.59 -13.77
N PHE A 238 -2.86 7.18 -12.96
CA PHE A 238 -4.09 7.92 -12.75
C PHE A 238 -4.37 8.03 -11.26
N THR A 239 -4.78 9.22 -10.80
CA THR A 239 -5.09 9.46 -9.38
C THR A 239 -6.33 10.33 -9.22
N GLU A 240 -7.13 10.00 -8.21
CA GLU A 240 -8.25 10.82 -7.76
C GLU A 240 -8.11 11.14 -6.26
N HIS A 241 -8.51 12.34 -5.87
CA HIS A 241 -8.49 12.80 -4.48
C HIS A 241 -9.86 13.31 -4.04
N TYR A 242 -10.32 12.87 -2.88
CA TYR A 242 -11.51 13.36 -2.20
C TYR A 242 -11.12 14.35 -1.10
N ASP A 243 -11.66 15.56 -1.19
CA ASP A 243 -11.37 16.67 -0.27
C ASP A 243 -12.42 16.86 0.85
N GLY A 244 -13.32 15.89 1.03
CA GLY A 244 -14.48 16.00 1.92
C GLY A 244 -15.73 16.59 1.27
N THR A 245 -15.63 17.02 0.01
CA THR A 245 -16.77 17.53 -0.77
C THR A 245 -16.94 16.76 -2.07
N SER A 246 -15.86 16.59 -2.84
CA SER A 246 -15.92 15.95 -4.15
C SER A 246 -14.61 15.27 -4.52
N TRP A 247 -14.72 14.23 -5.35
CA TRP A 247 -13.57 13.63 -6.02
C TRP A 247 -13.08 14.52 -7.15
N THR A 248 -11.76 14.63 -7.29
CA THR A 248 -11.10 15.34 -8.38
C THR A 248 -9.95 14.51 -8.94
N VAL A 249 -9.78 14.51 -10.27
CA VAL A 249 -8.60 13.92 -10.89
C VAL A 249 -7.39 14.79 -10.57
N VAL A 250 -6.37 14.19 -9.97
CA VAL A 250 -5.09 14.83 -9.69
C VAL A 250 -4.07 14.28 -10.69
N PRO A 251 -3.39 15.14 -11.48
CA PRO A 251 -2.39 14.66 -12.43
C PRO A 251 -1.21 14.01 -11.72
N ALA A 252 -0.91 12.76 -12.08
CA ALA A 252 0.35 12.10 -11.76
C ALA A 252 1.36 12.27 -12.92
N PRO A 253 2.66 12.40 -12.63
CA PRO A 253 3.71 12.30 -13.62
C PRO A 253 3.53 11.05 -14.48
N SER A 254 3.59 11.21 -15.81
CA SER A 254 3.66 10.05 -16.68
C SER A 254 4.99 9.34 -16.46
N GLY A 255 4.94 8.04 -16.18
CA GLY A 255 6.12 7.18 -16.22
C GLY A 255 6.66 7.01 -17.64
N HIS A 256 7.66 6.14 -17.79
CA HIS A 256 8.13 5.73 -19.11
C HIS A 256 7.27 4.59 -19.66
N GLY A 257 6.83 4.71 -20.91
CA GLY A 257 5.99 3.69 -21.57
C GLY A 257 4.69 3.41 -20.80
N THR A 258 4.24 2.15 -20.85
CA THR A 258 3.11 1.65 -20.04
C THR A 258 3.44 1.80 -18.55
N SER A 259 2.68 2.60 -17.81
CA SER A 259 2.90 2.84 -16.38
C SER A 259 1.59 2.94 -15.59
N GLU A 260 1.57 2.40 -14.38
CA GLU A 260 0.40 2.36 -13.49
C GLU A 260 0.82 2.49 -12.02
N LEU A 261 -0.07 3.04 -11.20
CA LEU A 261 0.04 3.01 -9.74
C LEU A 261 -0.85 1.88 -9.21
N ARG A 262 -0.33 1.09 -8.28
CA ARG A 262 -0.99 -0.11 -7.74
C ARG A 262 -1.23 -0.05 -6.24
N SER A 263 -0.52 0.81 -5.53
CA SER A 263 -0.64 0.96 -4.08
C SER A 263 -0.55 2.42 -3.72
N VAL A 264 -1.34 2.84 -2.73
CA VAL A 264 -1.30 4.17 -2.12
C VAL A 264 -1.41 4.01 -0.62
N SER A 265 -0.68 4.82 0.13
CA SER A 265 -0.75 4.83 1.59
C SER A 265 -0.62 6.25 2.11
N ILE A 266 -1.35 6.54 3.19
CA ILE A 266 -1.33 7.84 3.87
C ILE A 266 -0.80 7.63 5.29
N GLY A 267 0.29 8.33 5.60
CA GLY A 267 0.89 8.29 6.92
C GLY A 267 0.12 9.10 7.96
N PRO A 268 0.38 8.89 9.26
CA PRO A 268 -0.27 9.62 10.35
C PRO A 268 -0.08 11.15 10.31
N ASP A 269 0.92 11.63 9.58
CA ASP A 269 1.23 13.04 9.37
C ASP A 269 0.62 13.63 8.08
N GLY A 270 -0.18 12.84 7.35
CA GLY A 270 -0.78 13.21 6.08
C GLY A 270 0.18 13.08 4.88
N THR A 271 1.36 12.49 5.07
CA THR A 271 2.25 12.15 3.95
C THR A 271 1.57 11.11 3.08
N VAL A 272 1.50 11.35 1.77
CA VAL A 272 0.93 10.40 0.82
C VAL A 272 2.02 9.91 -0.12
N TRP A 273 2.11 8.59 -0.26
CA TRP A 273 2.92 7.94 -1.28
C TRP A 273 2.06 7.01 -2.10
N ALA A 274 2.37 6.95 -3.40
CA ALA A 274 1.84 5.96 -4.31
C ALA A 274 3.00 5.22 -4.97
N ALA A 275 2.80 3.95 -5.31
CA ALA A 275 3.78 3.17 -6.03
C ALA A 275 3.12 2.22 -7.02
N GLY A 276 3.91 1.75 -7.98
CA GLY A 276 3.48 0.77 -8.96
C GLY A 276 4.62 0.41 -9.91
N ASN A 277 4.29 0.25 -11.19
CA ASN A 277 5.24 -0.22 -12.19
C ASN A 277 5.16 0.57 -13.50
N GLN A 278 6.27 0.61 -14.21
CA GLN A 278 6.42 1.24 -15.52
C GLN A 278 7.29 0.38 -16.45
N GLU A 279 7.18 0.56 -17.76
CA GLU A 279 8.12 -0.06 -18.70
C GLU A 279 9.47 0.66 -18.70
N LEU A 280 10.57 -0.10 -18.78
CA LEU A 280 11.89 0.49 -18.94
C LEU A 280 12.00 1.28 -20.26
N PRO A 281 12.73 2.41 -20.29
CA PRO A 281 12.95 3.22 -21.50
C PRO A 281 13.56 2.44 -22.68
N SER A 282 14.22 1.30 -22.43
CA SER A 282 14.83 0.45 -23.46
C SER A 282 13.83 -0.42 -24.23
N GLY A 283 12.58 -0.52 -23.78
CA GLY A 283 11.48 -1.21 -24.45
C GLY A 283 11.52 -2.75 -24.40
N ASN A 284 10.32 -3.32 -24.35
CA ASN A 284 9.94 -4.75 -24.35
C ASN A 284 10.10 -5.50 -23.01
N ASN A 285 9.01 -5.49 -22.23
CA ASN A 285 8.71 -6.43 -21.12
C ASN A 285 9.59 -6.35 -19.87
N ALA A 286 10.36 -5.28 -19.69
CA ALA A 286 11.07 -5.03 -18.45
C ALA A 286 10.32 -3.97 -17.63
N ALA A 287 9.78 -4.37 -16.49
CA ALA A 287 9.13 -3.49 -15.54
C ALA A 287 10.22 -2.84 -14.65
N ALA A 288 10.13 -1.52 -14.51
CA ALA A 288 10.74 -0.79 -13.42
C ALA A 288 9.68 -0.39 -12.41
N VAL A 289 10.12 -0.21 -11.18
CA VAL A 289 9.35 0.35 -10.09
C VAL A 289 9.10 1.84 -10.30
N LEU A 290 7.95 2.32 -9.82
CA LEU A 290 7.58 3.74 -9.75
C LEU A 290 7.20 4.05 -8.31
N ALA A 291 7.76 5.10 -7.73
CA ALA A 291 7.38 5.63 -6.42
C ALA A 291 7.16 7.14 -6.53
N GLU A 292 5.98 7.58 -6.15
CA GLU A 292 5.57 8.97 -6.23
C GLU A 292 5.14 9.47 -4.85
N ARG A 293 5.61 10.67 -4.50
CA ARG A 293 5.27 11.34 -3.25
C ARG A 293 4.46 12.59 -3.52
N TRP A 294 3.37 12.76 -2.78
CA TRP A 294 2.60 14.01 -2.81
C TRP A 294 3.33 15.10 -2.02
N ASP A 295 3.55 16.26 -2.64
CA ASP A 295 4.21 17.41 -1.98
C ASP A 295 3.26 18.44 -1.38
N GLY A 296 1.94 18.16 -1.41
CA GLY A 296 0.88 19.10 -1.04
C GLY A 296 0.27 19.84 -2.23
N SER A 297 0.86 19.73 -3.43
CA SER A 297 0.39 20.39 -4.65
C SER A 297 0.52 19.56 -5.92
N ALA A 298 1.53 18.69 -6.00
CA ALA A 298 1.78 17.81 -7.12
C ALA A 298 2.45 16.51 -6.66
N TRP A 299 2.24 15.45 -7.42
CA TRP A 299 3.01 14.21 -7.31
C TRP A 299 4.43 14.41 -7.83
N GLN A 300 5.41 13.89 -7.08
CA GLN A 300 6.83 13.93 -7.42
C GLN A 300 7.35 12.51 -7.54
N VAL A 301 7.96 12.18 -8.68
CA VAL A 301 8.66 10.90 -8.85
C VAL A 301 9.95 10.94 -8.05
N ASP A 302 10.10 10.02 -7.10
CA ASP A 302 11.30 9.90 -6.28
C ASP A 302 12.25 8.82 -6.86
N PRO A 303 13.56 9.10 -7.00
CA PRO A 303 14.51 8.14 -7.55
C PRO A 303 14.64 6.86 -6.71
N LEU A 304 14.67 5.72 -7.39
CA LEU A 304 14.83 4.40 -6.77
C LEU A 304 16.22 3.81 -7.08
N PRO A 305 16.78 2.96 -6.20
CA PRO A 305 17.94 2.14 -6.52
C PRO A 305 17.68 1.29 -7.78
N ASP A 306 18.75 0.81 -8.42
CA ASP A 306 18.59 -0.17 -9.52
C ASP A 306 18.12 -1.52 -8.94
N LEU A 307 16.89 -1.90 -9.30
CA LEU A 307 16.25 -3.15 -8.89
C LEU A 307 16.19 -4.18 -10.02
N GLY A 308 16.75 -3.88 -11.20
CA GLY A 308 16.57 -4.73 -12.38
C GLY A 308 15.11 -4.78 -12.83
N ASN A 309 14.62 -5.98 -13.16
CA ASN A 309 13.22 -6.20 -13.57
C ASN A 309 12.36 -6.52 -12.35
N ALA A 310 11.67 -5.50 -11.84
CA ALA A 310 10.94 -5.55 -10.58
C ALA A 310 9.68 -4.67 -10.60
N ARG A 311 8.74 -5.00 -9.73
CA ARG A 311 7.54 -4.18 -9.45
C ARG A 311 7.39 -3.95 -7.94
N ILE A 312 6.67 -2.90 -7.57
CA ILE A 312 6.20 -2.69 -6.19
C ILE A 312 4.78 -3.23 -6.12
N ASP A 313 4.53 -4.13 -5.18
CA ASP A 313 3.20 -4.70 -4.96
C ASP A 313 2.40 -3.87 -3.95
N ALA A 314 3.03 -3.52 -2.83
CA ALA A 314 2.42 -2.75 -1.76
C ALA A 314 3.41 -1.80 -1.07
N LEU A 315 2.91 -0.72 -0.49
CA LEU A 315 3.69 0.24 0.28
C LEU A 315 2.96 0.66 1.57
N TYR A 316 3.73 0.98 2.60
CA TYR A 316 3.26 1.48 3.88
C TYR A 316 4.00 2.77 4.28
N VAL A 317 3.26 3.85 4.51
CA VAL A 317 3.80 5.12 5.00
C VAL A 317 3.74 5.15 6.54
N ALA A 318 4.84 4.78 7.19
CA ALA A 318 4.94 4.83 8.64
C ALA A 318 5.08 6.26 9.19
N ALA A 319 5.78 7.12 8.43
CA ALA A 319 5.98 8.54 8.67
C ALA A 319 6.58 9.19 7.41
N ALA A 320 6.62 10.53 7.34
CA ALA A 320 7.28 11.26 6.24
C ALA A 320 8.71 10.81 5.92
N ASN A 321 9.43 10.29 6.92
CA ASN A 321 10.81 9.82 6.81
C ASN A 321 10.97 8.31 7.00
N SER A 322 9.87 7.55 6.90
CA SER A 322 9.90 6.10 6.99
C SER A 322 8.78 5.52 6.15
N VAL A 323 9.09 5.17 4.92
CA VAL A 323 8.16 4.46 4.01
C VAL A 323 8.76 3.13 3.65
N TRP A 324 7.96 2.09 3.71
CA TRP A 324 8.36 0.73 3.37
C TRP A 324 7.60 0.30 2.12
N ALA A 325 8.27 -0.41 1.22
CA ALA A 325 7.60 -1.01 0.06
C ALA A 325 8.12 -2.42 -0.20
N LEU A 326 7.23 -3.30 -0.62
CA LEU A 326 7.56 -4.66 -1.04
C LEU A 326 7.90 -4.68 -2.51
N VAL A 327 8.93 -5.45 -2.86
CA VAL A 327 9.41 -5.55 -4.24
C VAL A 327 9.39 -7.00 -4.68
N GLU A 328 8.61 -7.28 -5.71
CA GLU A 328 8.67 -8.55 -6.43
C GLU A 328 9.63 -8.41 -7.61
N GLU A 329 10.66 -9.24 -7.59
CA GLU A 329 11.57 -9.42 -8.72
C GLU A 329 11.17 -10.64 -9.55
N GLN A 330 11.37 -10.57 -10.86
CA GLN A 330 11.15 -11.72 -11.74
C GLN A 330 11.96 -12.96 -11.34
N SER A 331 13.10 -12.78 -10.66
CA SER A 331 13.92 -13.88 -10.15
C SER A 331 13.37 -14.55 -8.89
N GLY A 332 12.29 -14.02 -8.29
CA GLY A 332 11.76 -14.48 -7.01
C GLY A 332 12.68 -14.13 -5.85
N ALA A 333 13.23 -12.91 -5.79
CA ALA A 333 14.04 -12.48 -4.65
C ALA A 333 13.17 -11.78 -3.58
N ASN A 334 13.43 -12.10 -2.33
CA ASN A 334 12.84 -11.46 -1.15
C ASN A 334 13.40 -10.06 -0.90
N ARG A 335 12.80 -8.99 -1.42
CA ARG A 335 13.31 -7.63 -1.24
C ARG A 335 12.27 -6.65 -0.71
N TYR A 336 12.77 -5.63 -0.02
CA TYR A 336 12.00 -4.46 0.37
C TYR A 336 12.79 -3.18 0.07
N LEU A 337 12.06 -2.07 -0.08
CA LEU A 337 12.60 -0.72 -0.09
C LEU A 337 12.26 -0.02 1.22
N HIS A 338 13.19 0.81 1.71
CA HIS A 338 12.96 1.69 2.86
C HIS A 338 13.43 3.11 2.56
N TRP A 339 12.51 4.06 2.64
CA TRP A 339 12.75 5.50 2.55
C TRP A 339 13.09 6.05 3.92
N ASP A 340 14.24 6.72 4.04
CA ASP A 340 14.72 7.27 5.31
C ASP A 340 14.44 8.78 5.51
N GLY A 341 13.64 9.38 4.62
CA GLY A 341 13.44 10.83 4.55
C GLY A 341 14.33 11.54 3.53
N THR A 342 15.32 10.84 2.99
CA THR A 342 16.27 11.42 2.03
C THR A 342 16.50 10.55 0.80
N ALA A 343 16.56 9.23 0.96
CA ALA A 343 16.78 8.29 -0.12
C ALA A 343 16.10 6.95 0.16
N TRP A 344 15.78 6.25 -0.92
CA TRP A 344 15.38 4.86 -0.87
C TRP A 344 16.61 3.96 -0.75
N SER A 345 16.58 3.08 0.23
CA SER A 345 17.52 1.98 0.38
C SER A 345 16.81 0.66 0.09
N VAL A 346 17.59 -0.37 -0.27
CA VAL A 346 17.05 -1.69 -0.58
C VAL A 346 17.63 -2.74 0.34
N GLY A 347 16.78 -3.61 0.85
CA GLY A 347 17.14 -4.70 1.74
C GLY A 347 16.54 -6.04 1.30
N THR A 348 16.71 -7.04 2.17
CA THR A 348 16.25 -8.40 1.95
C THR A 348 15.23 -8.78 3.02
N MET A 349 14.08 -9.30 2.61
CA MET A 349 13.07 -9.86 3.52
C MET A 349 13.58 -11.19 4.12
N PRO A 350 13.23 -11.51 5.38
CA PRO A 350 13.64 -12.75 6.00
C PRO A 350 12.91 -13.93 5.34
N GLY A 351 13.53 -15.10 5.28
CA GLY A 351 12.97 -16.26 4.60
C GLY A 351 14.05 -17.29 4.27
N PRO A 352 13.67 -18.54 3.92
CA PRO A 352 14.61 -19.45 3.28
C PRO A 352 15.17 -18.78 2.01
N GLN A 353 16.37 -19.16 1.60
CA GLN A 353 17.01 -18.69 0.36
C GLN A 353 17.50 -19.90 -0.43
N GLU A 354 16.55 -20.76 -0.77
CA GLU A 354 16.82 -22.03 -1.45
C GLU A 354 16.48 -21.95 -2.94
N TYR A 355 17.22 -22.70 -3.74
CA TYR A 355 17.00 -22.77 -5.18
C TYR A 355 15.72 -23.57 -5.47
N GLY A 356 14.85 -23.04 -6.35
CA GLY A 356 13.57 -23.66 -6.70
C GLY A 356 12.37 -23.09 -5.92
N LEU A 357 12.62 -22.18 -4.98
CA LEU A 357 11.60 -21.42 -4.28
C LEU A 357 11.36 -20.07 -4.97
N THR A 358 10.11 -19.63 -4.99
CA THR A 358 9.73 -18.23 -5.31
C THR A 358 8.95 -17.65 -4.17
N TYR A 359 9.15 -16.36 -3.95
CA TYR A 359 8.60 -15.64 -2.83
C TYR A 359 7.80 -14.47 -3.35
N ALA A 360 6.62 -14.28 -2.76
CA ALA A 360 5.76 -13.16 -3.07
C ALA A 360 5.23 -12.62 -1.75
N TYR A 361 5.70 -11.43 -1.36
CA TYR A 361 5.06 -10.66 -0.29
C TYR A 361 3.98 -9.80 -0.91
N ALA A 362 2.74 -10.06 -0.54
CA ALA A 362 1.56 -9.47 -1.15
C ALA A 362 1.21 -8.13 -0.52
N ALA A 363 1.36 -7.99 0.80
CA ALA A 363 0.92 -6.81 1.53
C ALA A 363 1.86 -6.43 2.67
N ILE A 364 1.85 -5.14 2.98
CA ILE A 364 2.66 -4.51 4.04
C ILE A 364 1.84 -3.42 4.72
N ASP A 365 1.84 -3.44 6.05
CA ASP A 365 1.21 -2.40 6.85
C ASP A 365 1.89 -2.27 8.23
N GLY A 366 1.53 -1.27 9.04
CA GLY A 366 2.15 -1.04 10.33
C GLY A 366 1.43 -0.04 11.23
N SER A 367 1.88 0.02 12.49
CA SER A 367 1.46 1.07 13.43
C SER A 367 2.52 2.15 13.67
N GLY A 368 3.65 2.08 12.96
CA GLY A 368 4.70 3.09 13.00
C GLY A 368 6.03 2.60 12.42
N PRO A 369 7.08 3.44 12.47
CA PRO A 369 8.37 3.15 11.83
C PRO A 369 9.13 1.97 12.45
N ASP A 370 8.69 1.50 13.62
CA ASP A 370 9.27 0.41 14.39
C ASP A 370 8.33 -0.80 14.57
N ASP A 371 7.19 -0.79 13.88
CA ASP A 371 6.19 -1.86 13.92
C ASP A 371 5.56 -1.99 12.53
N VAL A 372 6.21 -2.79 11.69
CA VAL A 372 5.84 -3.02 10.29
C VAL A 372 5.72 -4.51 10.05
N TRP A 373 4.62 -4.91 9.43
CA TRP A 373 4.27 -6.29 9.14
C TRP A 373 4.21 -6.46 7.63
N ALA A 374 4.71 -7.60 7.14
CA ALA A 374 4.59 -7.98 5.75
C ALA A 374 4.14 -9.44 5.68
N VAL A 375 3.19 -9.69 4.80
CA VAL A 375 2.62 -11.02 4.59
C VAL A 375 2.76 -11.44 3.14
N GLY A 376 2.84 -12.74 2.95
CA GLY A 376 3.19 -13.31 1.68
C GLY A 376 3.33 -14.80 1.77
N ASN A 377 4.01 -15.36 0.80
CA ASN A 377 4.04 -16.79 0.56
C ASN A 377 5.37 -17.23 -0.03
N VAL A 378 5.71 -18.50 0.22
CA VAL A 378 6.81 -19.22 -0.42
C VAL A 378 6.25 -20.39 -1.20
N THR A 379 6.52 -20.43 -2.50
CA THR A 379 6.14 -21.55 -3.36
C THR A 379 7.35 -22.39 -3.70
N ASP A 380 7.29 -23.70 -3.41
CA ASP A 380 8.25 -24.69 -3.88
C ASP A 380 7.79 -25.27 -5.22
N TYR A 381 8.48 -24.96 -6.31
CA TYR A 381 8.10 -25.48 -7.64
C TYR A 381 8.41 -26.96 -7.86
N SER A 382 9.17 -27.59 -6.96
CA SER A 382 9.44 -29.03 -7.03
C SER A 382 8.27 -29.86 -6.51
N THR A 383 7.51 -29.33 -5.56
CA THR A 383 6.31 -29.98 -4.99
C THR A 383 5.00 -29.29 -5.39
N LEU A 384 5.07 -28.04 -5.83
CA LEU A 384 3.96 -27.09 -6.02
C LEU A 384 3.22 -26.75 -4.72
N ASP A 385 3.88 -26.90 -3.58
CA ASP A 385 3.34 -26.47 -2.29
C ASP A 385 3.61 -24.97 -2.09
N THR A 386 2.61 -24.25 -1.59
CA THR A 386 2.75 -22.85 -1.16
C THR A 386 2.51 -22.73 0.33
N GLU A 387 3.50 -22.18 1.04
CA GLU A 387 3.45 -21.97 2.48
C GLU A 387 3.31 -20.48 2.80
N PRO A 388 2.51 -20.12 3.82
CA PRO A 388 2.35 -18.75 4.25
C PRO A 388 3.65 -18.23 4.88
N GLN A 389 3.90 -16.94 4.71
CA GLN A 389 5.06 -16.26 5.24
C GLN A 389 4.65 -14.92 5.87
N VAL A 390 4.92 -14.78 7.17
CA VAL A 390 4.69 -13.54 7.91
C VAL A 390 6.02 -13.03 8.43
N ALA A 391 6.31 -11.76 8.16
CA ALA A 391 7.49 -11.08 8.67
C ALA A 391 7.09 -9.85 9.48
N HIS A 392 7.80 -9.61 10.58
CA HIS A 392 7.59 -8.47 11.45
C HIS A 392 8.91 -7.74 11.72
N LEU A 393 8.91 -6.43 11.51
CA LEU A 393 10.04 -5.56 11.78
C LEU A 393 10.14 -5.30 13.28
N HIS A 394 11.24 -5.76 13.88
CA HIS A 394 11.52 -5.54 15.30
C HIS A 394 12.64 -4.54 15.47
N CYS A 395 12.39 -3.45 16.19
CA CYS A 395 13.42 -2.49 16.57
C CYS A 395 13.78 -2.64 18.04
N GLY A 396 14.96 -3.22 18.31
CA GLY A 396 15.47 -3.30 19.67
C GLY A 396 16.08 -1.96 20.11
N ARG A 397 15.83 -1.54 21.35
CA ARG A 397 16.78 -0.65 22.03
C ARG A 397 18.07 -1.44 22.19
N GLY A 398 19.14 -1.06 21.48
CA GLY A 398 20.42 -1.75 21.52
C GLY A 398 20.85 -2.05 22.95
N GLY A 399 20.87 -3.33 23.31
CA GLY A 399 21.32 -3.78 24.62
C GLY A 399 22.83 -3.60 24.75
N ARG A 400 23.24 -2.84 25.78
CA ARG A 400 24.64 -2.77 26.25
C ARG A 400 25.04 -3.99 27.03
#